data_AF-A0A812Y4J9-F1
#
_entry.id   AF-A0A812Y4J9-F1
#
_cell.length_a   1.000
_cell.length_b   1.000
_cell.length_c   1.000
_cell.angle_alpha   90.00
_cell.angle_beta   90.00
_cell.angle_gamma   90.00
#
_symmetry.space_group_name_H-M   'P 1'
#
loop_
_entity.id
_entity.type
_entity.pdbx_description
1 polymer ?
#
loop_
_entity_poly.entity_id
_entity_poly.type
_entity_poly.pdbx_seq_one_letter_code
_entity_poly.pdbx_strand_id
1 'polypeptide(L)'
;AAALDSLTRGSGLSAARPALPALETWLRKNVALASAVAAYLGGRAVLHGYKVVHLPATLSTKEFISAHWHHDRAGRRLKLFLRLNDVDPVEGHPTQVALGSHRLSYYWHEEFEQS
;
A
#
# COMPACT_ATOMS: atom_id res chain seq x y z
N ALA A 1 0.42 15.30 20.08
CA ALA A 1 -0.09 13.96 19.76
C ALA A 1 -1.26 14.14 18.79
N ALA A 2 -1.12 13.74 17.52
CA ALA A 2 -2.21 13.80 16.56
C ALA A 2 -3.05 12.53 16.71
N ALA A 3 -4.37 12.69 16.83
CA ALA A 3 -5.32 11.61 16.98
C ALA A 3 -5.18 10.60 15.83
N LEU A 4 -5.00 9.32 16.18
CA LEU A 4 -5.32 8.23 15.26
C LEU A 4 -6.83 8.25 15.07
N ASP A 5 -7.28 8.74 13.93
CA ASP A 5 -8.67 8.56 13.51
C ASP A 5 -8.81 7.09 13.06
N SER A 6 -8.93 6.18 14.03
CA SER A 6 -8.97 4.74 13.80
C SER A 6 -10.40 4.33 13.47
N LEU A 7 -10.65 3.98 12.21
CA LEU A 7 -11.81 3.16 11.84
C LEU A 7 -11.54 1.70 12.26
N THR A 8 -11.66 1.41 13.56
CA THR A 8 -11.74 0.02 14.06
C THR A 8 -13.19 -0.42 13.97
N ARG A 9 -13.54 -1.16 12.92
CA ARG A 9 -14.81 -1.91 12.86
C ARG A 9 -14.50 -3.40 12.94
N GLY A 10 -14.84 -4.02 14.07
CA GLY A 10 -15.12 -5.46 14.23
C GLY A 10 -13.98 -6.48 14.04
N SER A 11 -13.02 -6.24 13.15
CA SER A 11 -12.07 -7.27 12.68
C SER A 11 -10.64 -7.12 13.20
N GLY A 12 -10.30 -6.04 13.91
CA GLY A 12 -8.91 -5.69 14.27
C GLY A 12 -8.11 -5.04 13.15
N LEU A 13 -8.70 -4.88 11.96
CA LEU A 13 -8.22 -4.01 10.90
C LEU A 13 -8.20 -2.57 11.40
N SER A 14 -7.09 -1.87 11.18
CA SER A 14 -7.03 -0.43 11.37
C SER A 14 -6.24 0.23 10.26
N ALA A 15 -6.65 1.45 9.91
CA ALA A 15 -5.92 2.29 8.97
C ALA A 15 -5.93 3.73 9.49
N ALA A 16 -4.78 4.38 9.37
CA ALA A 16 -4.61 5.78 9.75
C ALA A 16 -3.71 6.52 8.76
N ARG A 17 -3.77 7.86 8.78
CA ARG A 17 -2.88 8.74 8.02
C ARG A 17 -2.05 9.62 8.97
N PRO A 18 -1.16 9.02 9.77
CA PRO A 18 -0.37 9.77 10.74
C PRO A 18 0.69 10.63 10.05
N ALA A 19 1.14 11.68 10.74
CA ALA A 19 2.42 12.30 10.45
C ALA A 19 3.55 11.38 10.96
N LEU A 20 4.52 11.08 10.09
CA LEU A 20 5.63 10.16 10.38
C LEU A 20 6.99 10.85 10.14
N PRO A 21 7.39 11.83 10.97
CA PRO A 21 8.57 12.66 10.71
C PRO A 21 9.89 11.86 10.69
N ALA A 22 10.00 10.80 11.49
CA ALA A 22 11.17 9.92 11.47
C ALA A 22 11.28 9.15 10.14
N LEU A 23 10.16 8.61 9.65
CA LEU A 23 10.10 7.96 8.34
C LEU A 23 10.40 8.96 7.22
N GLU A 24 9.86 10.17 7.30
CA GLU A 24 10.15 11.23 6.35
C GLU A 24 11.65 11.54 6.26
N THR A 25 12.28 11.68 7.43
CA THR A 25 13.72 11.92 7.53
C THR A 25 14.51 10.78 6.90
N TRP A 26 14.14 9.53 7.16
CA TRP A 26 14.77 8.37 6.56
C TRP A 26 14.60 8.33 5.04
N LEU A 27 13.37 8.55 4.54
CA LEU A 27 13.08 8.60 3.10
C LEU A 27 13.90 9.69 2.38
N ARG A 28 14.05 10.86 3.00
CA ARG A 28 14.84 11.97 2.44
C ARG A 28 16.34 11.69 2.42
N LYS A 29 16.85 10.93 3.38
CA LYS A 29 18.28 10.56 3.49
C LYS A 29 18.63 9.31 2.67
N ASN A 30 17.66 8.50 2.28
CA ASN A 30 17.88 7.29 1.49
C ASN A 30 18.08 7.63 0.01
N VAL A 31 19.33 7.89 -0.37
CA VAL A 31 19.71 8.28 -1.74
C VAL A 31 19.37 7.19 -2.76
N ALA A 32 19.54 5.91 -2.42
CA ALA A 32 19.24 4.80 -3.33
C ALA A 32 17.76 4.76 -3.70
N LEU A 33 16.87 4.89 -2.71
CA LEU A 33 15.43 4.94 -2.94
C LEU A 33 15.04 6.20 -3.73
N ALA A 34 15.59 7.36 -3.37
CA ALA A 34 15.32 8.61 -4.07
C ALA A 34 15.72 8.53 -5.56
N SER A 35 16.89 7.97 -5.85
CA SER A 35 17.35 7.76 -7.23
C SER A 35 16.48 6.77 -8.00
N ALA A 36 16.08 5.65 -7.39
CA ALA A 36 15.20 4.68 -8.02
C ALA A 36 13.82 5.27 -8.35
N VAL A 37 13.23 6.02 -7.41
CA VAL A 37 11.95 6.72 -7.63
C VAL A 37 12.07 7.78 -8.72
N ALA A 38 13.17 8.54 -8.73
CA ALA A 38 13.39 9.57 -9.74
C ALA A 38 13.57 8.98 -11.14
N ALA A 39 14.33 7.89 -11.26
CA ALA A 39 14.49 7.16 -12.51
C ALA A 39 13.16 6.60 -13.01
N TYR A 40 12.34 6.03 -12.12
CA TYR A 40 11.04 5.46 -12.48
C TYR A 40 10.03 6.53 -12.94
N LEU A 41 9.95 7.67 -12.25
CA LEU A 41 8.98 8.73 -12.55
C LEU A 41 9.48 9.75 -13.59
N GLY A 42 10.75 9.67 -14.00
CA GLY A 42 11.37 10.58 -14.96
C GLY A 42 11.65 11.98 -14.41
N GLY A 43 11.92 12.11 -13.10
CA GLY A 43 12.20 13.41 -12.49
C GLY A 43 12.09 13.43 -10.97
N ARG A 44 12.03 14.63 -10.39
CA ARG A 44 11.90 14.81 -8.94
C ARG A 44 10.51 14.37 -8.47
N ALA A 45 10.46 13.47 -7.50
CA ALA A 45 9.22 13.06 -6.86
C ALA A 45 8.92 13.91 -5.62
N VAL A 46 7.63 14.09 -5.33
CA VAL A 46 7.13 14.74 -4.12
C VAL A 46 6.38 13.70 -3.29
N LEU A 47 6.72 13.62 -2.01
CA LEU A 47 6.03 12.74 -1.07
C LEU A 47 4.66 13.34 -0.72
N HIS A 48 3.60 12.62 -1.07
CA HIS A 48 2.22 13.09 -0.87
C HIS A 48 1.67 12.78 0.53
N GLY A 49 2.19 11.75 1.19
CA GLY A 49 1.78 11.39 2.55
C GLY A 49 1.86 9.90 2.83
N TYR A 50 1.29 9.52 3.97
CA TYR A 50 1.41 8.17 4.52
C TYR A 50 0.03 7.56 4.77
N LYS A 51 -0.03 6.24 4.64
CA LYS A 51 -1.14 5.43 5.13
C LYS A 51 -0.52 4.24 5.87
N VAL A 52 -0.81 4.14 7.16
CA VAL A 52 -0.44 2.98 7.97
C VAL A 52 -1.65 2.07 8.03
N VAL A 53 -1.46 0.79 7.76
CA VAL A 53 -2.51 -0.23 7.81
C VAL A 53 -2.01 -1.38 8.65
N HIS A 54 -2.81 -1.77 9.65
CA HIS A 54 -2.63 -3.00 10.40
C HIS A 54 -3.62 -4.04 9.87
N LEU A 55 -3.11 -5.15 9.36
CA LEU A 55 -3.90 -6.30 8.92
C LEU A 55 -3.77 -7.42 9.96
N PRO A 56 -4.86 -7.84 10.62
CA PRO A 56 -4.82 -8.99 11.51
C PRO A 56 -4.69 -10.30 10.71
N ALA A 57 -4.15 -11.34 11.35
CA ALA A 57 -3.89 -12.62 10.68
C ALA A 57 -5.17 -13.28 10.11
N THR A 58 -6.30 -13.16 10.80
CA THR A 58 -7.57 -13.83 10.44
C THR A 58 -8.47 -12.99 9.53
N LEU A 59 -7.92 -11.99 8.83
CA LEU A 59 -8.71 -11.06 8.02
C LEU A 59 -9.23 -11.74 6.74
N SER A 60 -10.53 -11.64 6.48
CA SER A 60 -11.12 -12.07 5.22
C SER A 60 -11.16 -10.94 4.17
N THR A 61 -11.23 -11.29 2.89
CA THR A 61 -11.39 -10.32 1.79
C THR A 61 -12.68 -9.50 1.92
N LYS A 62 -13.75 -10.07 2.49
CA LYS A 62 -15.01 -9.38 2.77
C LYS A 62 -14.84 -8.21 3.75
N GLU A 63 -13.90 -8.34 4.69
CA GLU A 63 -13.61 -7.32 5.70
C GLU A 63 -12.59 -6.30 5.21
N PHE A 64 -11.86 -6.61 4.13
CA PHE A 64 -10.84 -5.75 3.54
C PHE A 64 -10.95 -5.73 2.02
N ILE A 65 -11.87 -4.92 1.51
CA ILE A 65 -12.15 -4.77 0.07
C ILE A 65 -10.90 -4.42 -0.74
N SER A 66 -9.93 -3.74 -0.15
CA SER A 66 -8.64 -3.45 -0.81
C SER A 66 -7.77 -4.70 -1.02
N ALA A 67 -8.17 -5.89 -0.56
CA ALA A 67 -7.54 -7.17 -0.87
C ALA A 67 -7.92 -7.70 -2.25
N HIS A 68 -9.06 -7.28 -2.83
CA HIS A 68 -9.43 -7.70 -4.18
C HIS A 68 -8.42 -7.18 -5.20
N TRP A 69 -8.22 -7.92 -6.30
CA TRP A 69 -7.39 -7.45 -7.41
C TRP A 69 -7.91 -6.10 -7.91
N HIS A 70 -7.04 -5.10 -7.90
CA HIS A 70 -7.38 -3.74 -8.34
C HIS A 70 -6.15 -2.98 -8.79
N HIS A 71 -6.37 -1.94 -9.60
CA HIS A 71 -5.39 -0.88 -9.79
C HIS A 71 -5.73 0.33 -8.93
N ASP A 72 -4.73 0.85 -8.23
CA ASP A 72 -4.81 2.10 -7.45
C ASP A 72 -5.02 3.37 -8.30
N ARG A 73 -5.03 3.24 -9.63
CA ARG A 73 -5.02 4.36 -10.58
C ARG A 73 -3.93 5.37 -10.23
N ALA A 74 -2.74 4.85 -9.97
CA ALA A 74 -1.62 5.66 -9.50
C ALA A 74 -1.20 6.71 -10.55
N GLY A 75 -1.38 6.44 -11.85
CA GLY A 75 -0.99 7.35 -12.92
C GLY A 75 0.50 7.66 -12.83
N ARG A 76 0.88 8.95 -12.78
CA ARG A 76 2.27 9.40 -12.55
C ARG A 76 2.67 9.42 -11.06
N ARG A 77 2.14 8.49 -10.26
CA ARG A 77 2.48 8.34 -8.84
C ARG A 77 3.03 6.95 -8.59
N LEU A 78 3.88 6.85 -7.57
CA LEU A 78 4.37 5.58 -7.07
C LEU A 78 3.81 5.37 -5.66
N LYS A 79 3.32 4.16 -5.38
CA LYS A 79 2.97 3.73 -4.03
C LYS A 79 4.07 2.78 -3.53
N LEU A 80 4.65 3.12 -2.38
CA LEU A 80 5.65 2.29 -1.72
C LEU A 80 4.99 1.54 -0.56
N PHE A 81 5.14 0.23 -0.52
CA PHE A 81 4.71 -0.61 0.60
C PHE A 81 5.94 -0.94 1.45
N LEU A 82 5.94 -0.45 2.70
CA LEU A 82 6.95 -0.78 3.70
C LEU A 82 6.35 -1.75 4.70
N ARG A 83 6.90 -2.97 4.74
CA ARG A 83 6.50 -4.00 5.71
C ARG A 83 7.25 -3.71 7.01
N LEU A 84 6.51 -3.54 8.11
CA LEU A 84 7.10 -3.25 9.43
C LEU A 84 7.35 -4.52 10.25
N ASN A 85 6.77 -5.64 9.84
CA ASN A 85 6.95 -6.96 10.42
C ASN A 85 7.17 -7.95 9.28
N ASP A 86 7.70 -9.13 9.61
CA ASP A 86 7.78 -10.24 8.67
C ASP A 86 6.38 -10.62 8.18
N VAL A 87 6.29 -10.87 6.88
CA VAL A 87 5.04 -11.23 6.21
C VAL A 87 5.21 -12.64 5.70
N ASP A 88 4.46 -13.57 6.29
CA ASP A 88 4.39 -14.93 5.80
C ASP A 88 3.86 -14.95 4.36
N PRO A 89 4.52 -15.64 3.42
CA PRO A 89 4.14 -15.62 2.01
C PRO A 89 2.88 -16.44 1.70
N VAL A 90 2.42 -17.27 2.64
CA VAL A 90 1.25 -18.15 2.48
C VAL A 90 0.05 -17.56 3.23
N GLU A 91 0.21 -17.27 4.52
CA GLU A 91 -0.86 -16.87 5.44
C GLU A 91 -0.79 -15.39 5.87
N GLY A 92 0.29 -14.68 5.54
CA GLY A 92 0.60 -13.35 6.06
C GLY A 92 0.01 -12.17 5.28
N HIS A 93 -0.94 -12.42 4.36
CA HIS A 93 -1.51 -11.40 3.48
C HIS A 93 -0.45 -10.63 2.65
N PRO A 94 0.45 -11.31 1.93
CA PRO A 94 1.48 -10.62 1.15
C PRO A 94 0.86 -9.75 0.05
N THR A 95 1.48 -8.60 -0.22
CA THR A 95 1.13 -7.82 -1.42
C THR A 95 1.47 -8.64 -2.66
N GLN A 96 0.44 -9.06 -3.39
CA GLN A 96 0.57 -9.74 -4.66
C GLN A 96 0.53 -8.73 -5.81
N VAL A 97 1.37 -8.94 -6.82
CA VAL A 97 1.49 -8.04 -7.98
C VAL A 97 1.42 -8.85 -9.25
N ALA A 98 0.44 -8.55 -10.12
CA ALA A 98 0.34 -9.15 -11.44
C ALA A 98 1.37 -8.52 -12.38
N LEU A 99 2.36 -9.29 -12.83
CA LEU A 99 3.42 -8.81 -13.71
C LEU A 99 2.84 -8.26 -15.03
N GLY A 100 3.35 -7.12 -15.50
CA GLY A 100 2.92 -6.50 -16.76
C GLY A 100 1.55 -5.79 -16.70
N SER A 101 0.75 -5.99 -15.66
CA SER A 101 -0.59 -5.38 -15.52
C SER A 101 -0.59 -3.84 -15.57
N HIS A 102 0.51 -3.19 -15.23
CA HIS A 102 0.68 -1.74 -15.37
C HIS A 102 0.53 -1.20 -16.80
N ARG A 103 0.56 -2.07 -17.82
CA ARG A 103 0.35 -1.73 -19.24
C ARG A 103 -1.10 -1.87 -19.71
N LEU A 104 -1.98 -2.40 -18.87
CA LEU A 104 -3.37 -2.67 -19.23
C LEU A 104 -4.27 -1.47 -18.87
N SER A 105 -5.29 -1.25 -19.70
CA SER A 105 -6.40 -0.34 -19.40
C SER A 105 -7.43 -1.03 -18.49
N TYR A 106 -8.07 -0.25 -17.61
CA TYR A 106 -8.70 -0.71 -16.37
C TYR A 106 -10.17 -1.20 -16.48
N TYR A 107 -10.52 -2.18 -15.64
CA TYR A 107 -11.89 -2.50 -15.16
C TYR A 107 -11.97 -2.43 -13.62
N TRP A 108 -13.10 -1.97 -13.07
CA TRP A 108 -13.36 -1.86 -11.61
C TRP A 108 -13.69 -3.23 -11.01
N HIS A 109 -13.43 -3.44 -9.71
CA HIS A 109 -13.50 -4.72 -8.98
C HIS A 109 -14.45 -5.73 -9.63
N GLU A 110 -13.89 -6.66 -10.41
CA GLU A 110 -14.64 -7.83 -10.84
C GLU A 110 -14.44 -8.89 -9.75
N GLU A 111 -15.54 -9.40 -9.21
CA GLU A 111 -15.52 -10.63 -8.43
C GLU A 111 -15.04 -11.74 -9.37
N PHE A 112 -13.84 -12.26 -9.12
CA PHE A 112 -13.38 -13.44 -9.85
C PHE A 112 -14.07 -14.66 -9.22
N GLU A 113 -15.27 -14.99 -9.70
CA GLU A 113 -15.84 -16.32 -9.47
C GLU A 113 -15.02 -17.33 -10.30
N GLN A 114 -14.35 -18.25 -9.63
CA GLN A 114 -13.84 -19.45 -10.29
C GLN A 114 -15.06 -20.24 -10.79
N SER A 115 -15.22 -20.33 -12.11
CA SER A 115 -16.08 -21.33 -12.76
C SER A 115 -15.30 -22.61 -13.03
#